data_AF-A0A7C7QBK9-F1
#
_entry.id   AF-A0A7C7QBK9-F1
#
_cell.length_a   1.000
_cell.length_b   1.000
_cell.length_c   1.000
_cell.angle_alpha   90.00
_cell.angle_beta   90.00
_cell.angle_gamma   90.00
#
_symmetry.space_group_name_H-M   'P 1'
#
loop_
_entity.id
_entity.type
_entity.pdbx_description
1 polymer ?
#
loop_
_entity_poly.entity_id
_entity_poly.type
_entity_poly.pdbx_seq_one_letter_code
_entity_poly.pdbx_strand_id
1 'polypeptide(L)'
;MRSRNLRVGRVLRAGTRGFTIGCAVMQPDIPAFGSLVRTEGQTPGSAIYGLIYDVSVEDDPFVRRFISADPPEEVVRDQRENRQVPIEVSVLAVGCDDGETIRHCLPVQPPVTLDWLYRCTDEEVRAFT
;
A
#
# COMPACT_ATOMS: atom_id res chain seq x y z
N MET A 1 -22.36 0.27 11.44
CA MET A 1 -21.73 -1.03 11.07
C MET A 1 -20.25 -0.88 11.37
N ARG A 2 -19.60 -1.84 12.07
CA ARG A 2 -18.18 -1.70 12.43
C ARG A 2 -17.35 -1.78 11.14
N SER A 3 -16.95 -0.63 10.61
CA SER A 3 -16.02 -0.52 9.49
C SER A 3 -14.69 -1.12 9.94
N ARG A 4 -14.44 -2.38 9.55
CA ARG A 4 -13.15 -3.03 9.79
C ARG A 4 -12.15 -2.37 8.84
N ASN A 5 -11.11 -1.77 9.42
CA ASN A 5 -9.96 -1.31 8.66
C ASN A 5 -9.41 -2.47 7.85
N LEU A 6 -9.55 -2.38 6.53
CA LEU A 6 -9.06 -3.40 5.61
C LEU A 6 -7.55 -3.30 5.57
N ARG A 7 -6.87 -4.39 5.96
CA ARG A 7 -5.41 -4.47 5.87
C ARG A 7 -5.04 -4.62 4.41
N VAL A 8 -4.32 -3.64 3.89
CA VAL A 8 -3.96 -3.52 2.48
C VAL A 8 -2.64 -4.24 2.19
N GLY A 9 -1.65 -4.02 3.05
CA GLY A 9 -0.31 -4.56 2.86
C GLY A 9 0.65 -4.08 3.95
N ARG A 10 1.95 -4.29 3.74
CA ARG A 10 3.00 -3.86 4.68
C ARG A 10 3.94 -2.83 4.06
N VAL A 11 4.37 -1.87 4.86
CA VAL A 11 5.34 -0.85 4.46
C VAL A 11 6.69 -1.50 4.15
N LEU A 12 7.15 -1.38 2.90
CA LEU A 12 8.46 -1.88 2.44
C LEU A 12 9.54 -0.81 2.59
N ARG A 13 9.22 0.42 2.21
CA ARG A 13 10.12 1.58 2.24
C ARG A 13 9.35 2.80 2.72
N ALA A 14 9.97 3.65 3.53
CA ALA A 14 9.31 4.79 4.15
C ALA A 14 10.19 6.05 4.14
N GLY A 15 9.57 7.18 3.84
CA GLY A 15 10.14 8.53 3.94
C GLY A 15 9.07 9.52 4.42
N THR A 16 9.47 10.75 4.75
CA THR A 16 8.53 11.78 5.21
C THR A 16 7.58 12.26 4.12
N ARG A 17 7.99 12.16 2.85
CA ARG A 17 7.17 12.52 1.69
C ARG A 17 6.17 11.43 1.29
N GLY A 18 6.41 10.19 1.68
CA GLY A 18 5.67 9.05 1.18
C GLY A 18 6.36 7.73 1.46
N PHE A 19 5.70 6.65 1.11
CA PHE A 19 6.12 5.30 1.43
C PHE A 19 5.59 4.30 0.39
N THR A 20 6.24 3.14 0.30
CA THR A 20 5.88 2.07 -0.63
C THR A 20 5.42 0.85 0.16
N ILE A 21 4.34 0.21 -0.29
CA ILE A 21 3.70 -0.94 0.34
C ILE A 21 3.82 -2.15 -0.56
N GLY A 22 4.11 -3.30 0.02
CA GLY A 22 4.04 -4.60 -0.63
C GLY A 22 2.72 -5.29 -0.33
N CYS A 23 2.01 -5.71 -1.38
CA CYS A 23 0.77 -6.48 -1.29
C CYS A 23 0.93 -7.85 -1.96
N ALA A 24 0.22 -8.86 -1.47
CA ALA A 24 0.17 -10.17 -2.12
C ALA A 24 -0.91 -10.20 -3.21
N VAL A 25 -0.59 -10.71 -4.40
CA VAL A 25 -1.40 -10.63 -5.65
C VAL A 25 -2.76 -11.32 -5.57
N MET A 26 -2.98 -12.19 -4.60
CA MET A 26 -4.20 -13.01 -4.54
C MET A 26 -5.28 -12.44 -3.60
N GLN A 27 -5.09 -11.23 -3.07
CA GLN A 27 -6.11 -10.61 -2.23
C GLN A 27 -7.05 -9.78 -3.12
N PRO A 28 -8.39 -9.89 -2.96
CA PRO A 28 -9.36 -9.04 -3.67
C PRO A 28 -9.25 -7.55 -3.31
N ASP A 29 -8.32 -7.22 -2.41
CA ASP A 29 -8.20 -5.94 -1.71
C ASP A 29 -6.99 -5.12 -2.18
N ILE A 30 -6.55 -5.30 -3.43
CA ILE A 30 -5.57 -4.39 -4.04
C ILE A 30 -6.16 -2.98 -3.98
N PRO A 31 -5.49 -2.04 -3.32
CA PRO A 31 -6.08 -0.73 -3.07
C PRO A 31 -6.09 0.06 -4.37
N ALA A 32 -7.20 0.75 -4.64
CA ALA A 32 -7.33 1.54 -5.86
C ALA A 32 -6.48 2.81 -5.80
N PHE A 33 -5.97 3.24 -6.96
CA PHE A 33 -5.41 4.58 -7.14
C PHE A 33 -6.39 5.65 -6.60
N GLY A 34 -5.85 6.65 -5.91
CA GLY A 34 -6.64 7.72 -5.28
C GLY A 34 -7.29 7.34 -3.95
N SER A 35 -7.11 6.11 -3.45
CA SER A 35 -7.63 5.75 -2.13
C SER A 35 -6.84 6.43 -1.02
N LEU A 36 -7.56 6.96 -0.03
CA LEU A 36 -6.98 7.45 1.22
C LEU A 36 -6.68 6.26 2.13
N VAL A 37 -5.46 6.24 2.67
CA VAL A 37 -4.93 5.17 3.50
C VAL A 37 -4.27 5.74 4.75
N ARG A 38 -4.14 4.92 5.79
CA ARG A 38 -3.59 5.30 7.08
C ARG A 38 -2.65 4.23 7.60
N THR A 39 -1.55 4.65 8.21
CA THR A 39 -0.59 3.82 8.93
C THR A 39 -0.28 4.48 10.28
N GLU A 40 0.25 3.72 11.22
CA GLU A 40 0.63 4.27 12.52
C GLU A 40 1.91 5.09 12.38
N GLY A 41 1.96 6.23 13.07
CA GLY A 41 3.20 6.99 13.23
C GLY A 41 4.10 6.35 14.27
N GLN A 42 5.30 6.90 14.44
CA GLN A 42 6.25 6.37 15.44
C GLN A 42 5.83 6.68 16.88
N THR A 43 5.06 7.74 17.09
CA THR A 43 4.53 8.10 18.41
C THR A 43 3.24 7.33 18.67
N PRO A 44 3.07 6.71 19.85
CA PRO A 44 1.82 6.04 20.19
C PRO A 44 0.61 6.95 20.03
N GLY A 45 -0.42 6.48 19.31
CA GLY A 45 -1.62 7.25 19.02
C GLY A 45 -1.51 8.22 17.83
N SER A 46 -0.31 8.40 17.27
CA SER A 46 -0.15 9.17 16.03
C SER A 46 -0.46 8.33 14.80
N ALA A 47 -0.94 9.00 13.75
CA ALA A 47 -1.21 8.37 12.47
C ALA A 47 -0.68 9.21 11.31
N ILE A 48 -0.35 8.54 10.21
CA ILE A 48 0.04 9.17 8.96
C ILE A 48 -1.00 8.80 7.91
N TYR A 49 -1.54 9.84 7.27
CA TYR A 49 -2.50 9.71 6.18
C TYR A 49 -1.77 9.82 4.85
N GLY A 50 -2.10 8.91 3.95
CA GLY A 50 -1.48 8.80 2.64
C GLY A 50 -2.51 8.70 1.52
N LEU A 51 -2.14 9.18 0.34
CA LEU A 51 -2.88 9.01 -0.90
C LEU A 51 -2.13 8.06 -1.81
N ILE A 52 -2.79 7.00 -2.27
CA ILE A 52 -2.21 6.11 -3.27
C ILE A 52 -2.16 6.84 -4.60
N TYR A 53 -0.95 7.01 -5.14
CA TYR A 53 -0.72 7.68 -6.42
C TYR A 53 -0.11 6.75 -7.47
N ASP A 54 0.29 5.54 -7.11
CA ASP A 54 0.75 4.56 -8.08
C ASP A 54 0.56 3.13 -7.56
N VAL A 55 0.20 2.22 -8.47
CA VAL A 55 0.04 0.79 -8.20
C VAL A 55 0.73 0.04 -9.32
N SER A 56 1.89 -0.54 -9.01
CA SER A 56 2.74 -1.24 -9.96
C SER A 56 2.80 -2.73 -9.65
N VAL A 57 2.66 -3.55 -10.67
CA VAL A 57 2.90 -4.99 -10.60
C VAL A 57 4.25 -5.23 -11.25
N GLU A 58 5.27 -5.55 -10.45
CA GLU A 58 6.62 -5.76 -10.97
C GLU A 58 6.81 -7.20 -11.41
N ASP A 59 6.97 -7.44 -12.72
CA ASP A 59 7.37 -8.76 -13.20
C ASP A 59 8.69 -9.22 -12.58
N ASP A 60 8.75 -10.49 -12.19
CA ASP A 60 10.00 -11.10 -11.78
C ASP A 60 11.03 -10.99 -12.95
N PRO A 61 12.28 -10.58 -12.68
CA PRO A 61 13.33 -10.48 -13.70
C PRO A 61 13.52 -11.73 -14.57
N PHE A 62 13.09 -12.90 -14.10
CA PHE A 62 13.08 -14.15 -14.88
C PHE A 62 11.98 -14.22 -15.94
N VAL A 63 10.81 -13.60 -15.72
CA VAL A 63 9.66 -13.65 -16.65
C VAL A 63 9.97 -12.91 -17.95
N ARG A 64 10.76 -11.84 -17.90
CA ARG A 64 11.21 -11.10 -19.11
C ARG A 64 11.99 -11.98 -20.09
N ARG A 65 12.72 -13.00 -19.61
CA ARG A 65 13.40 -13.99 -20.48
C ARG A 65 12.45 -15.07 -21.01
N PHE A 66 11.35 -15.35 -20.31
CA PHE A 66 10.34 -16.33 -20.71
C PHE A 66 9.46 -15.84 -21.87
N ILE A 67 9.02 -14.57 -21.85
CA ILE A 67 8.11 -14.01 -22.87
C ILE A 67 8.76 -14.03 -24.27
N SER A 68 10.07 -13.83 -24.35
CA SER A 68 10.83 -13.93 -25.60
C SER A 68 10.86 -15.34 -26.22
N ALA A 69 10.38 -16.37 -25.51
CA ALA A 69 10.41 -17.77 -25.94
C ALA A 69 9.02 -18.37 -26.27
N ASP A 70 7.94 -17.56 -26.28
CA ASP A 70 6.55 -17.99 -26.53
C ASP A 70 6.16 -19.27 -25.76
N PRO A 71 6.13 -19.22 -24.40
CA PRO A 71 5.97 -20.40 -23.57
C PRO A 71 4.54 -20.96 -23.67
N PRO A 72 4.36 -22.29 -23.50
CA PRO A 72 3.04 -22.92 -23.50
C PRO A 72 2.09 -22.34 -22.44
N GLU A 73 0.78 -22.35 -22.70
CA GLU A 73 -0.25 -21.83 -21.77
C GLU A 73 -0.20 -22.48 -20.38
N GLU A 74 0.19 -23.76 -20.29
CA GLU A 74 0.37 -24.47 -19.02
C GLU A 74 1.46 -23.82 -18.15
N VAL A 75 2.56 -23.41 -18.77
CA VAL A 75 3.65 -22.70 -18.09
C VAL A 75 3.19 -21.31 -17.67
N VAL A 76 2.45 -20.59 -18.52
CA VAL A 76 1.89 -19.27 -18.15
C VAL A 76 0.95 -19.37 -16.96
N ARG A 77 0.10 -20.40 -16.91
CA ARG A 77 -0.81 -20.64 -15.78
C ARG A 77 -0.04 -21.01 -14.51
N ASP A 78 0.94 -21.90 -14.61
CA ASP A 78 1.83 -22.26 -13.49
C ASP A 78 2.54 -21.02 -12.93
N GLN A 79 3.06 -20.15 -13.80
CA GLN A 79 3.70 -18.90 -13.35
C GLN A 79 2.71 -17.95 -12.67
N ARG A 80 1.46 -17.86 -13.14
CA ARG A 80 0.41 -17.04 -12.49
C ARG A 80 -0.06 -17.59 -11.15
N GLU A 81 -0.15 -18.91 -11.01
CA GLU A 81 -0.66 -19.56 -9.80
C GLU A 81 0.43 -19.72 -8.73
N ASN A 82 1.67 -20.00 -9.14
CA ASN A 82 2.76 -20.35 -8.23
C ASN A 82 3.77 -19.21 -7.98
N ARG A 83 3.84 -18.15 -8.81
CA ARG A 83 4.63 -16.95 -8.48
C ARG A 83 3.77 -15.86 -7.85
N GLN A 84 4.12 -15.50 -6.62
CA GLN A 84 3.68 -14.26 -6.01
C GLN A 84 4.51 -13.11 -6.59
N VAL A 85 4.04 -12.52 -7.68
CA VAL A 85 4.59 -11.26 -8.19
C VAL A 85 4.39 -10.20 -7.10
N PRO A 86 5.40 -9.43 -6.63
CA PRO A 86 5.14 -8.40 -5.62
C PRO A 86 4.36 -7.24 -6.26
N ILE A 87 3.21 -6.88 -5.70
CA ILE A 87 2.54 -5.62 -6.04
C ILE A 87 3.15 -4.55 -5.14
N GLU A 88 3.80 -3.57 -5.74
CA GLU A 88 4.26 -2.37 -5.05
C GLU A 88 3.24 -1.24 -5.23
N VAL A 89 2.82 -0.64 -4.12
CA VAL A 89 1.89 0.50 -4.09
C VAL A 89 2.61 1.70 -3.54
N SER A 90 2.68 2.78 -4.31
CA SER A 90 3.31 4.03 -3.86
C SER A 90 2.28 4.98 -3.27
N VAL A 91 2.60 5.47 -2.08
CA VAL A 91 1.75 6.31 -1.27
C VAL A 91 2.43 7.64 -1.01
N LEU A 92 1.73 8.74 -1.29
CA LEU A 92 2.16 10.09 -0.97
C LEU A 92 1.62 10.45 0.41
N ALA A 93 2.47 10.92 1.32
CA ALA A 93 2.02 11.41 2.62
C ALA A 93 1.29 12.75 2.43
N VAL A 94 0.05 12.83 2.90
CA VAL A 94 -0.83 14.01 2.72
C VAL A 94 -1.32 14.61 4.04
N GLY A 95 -1.14 13.90 5.15
CA GLY A 95 -1.40 14.45 6.47
C GLY A 95 -0.88 13.58 7.59
N CYS A 96 -0.96 14.11 8.80
CA CYS A 96 -0.64 13.39 10.02
C CYS A 96 -1.58 13.78 11.16
N ASP A 97 -1.72 12.90 12.12
CA ASP A 97 -2.48 13.07 13.35
C ASP A 97 -1.54 12.76 14.51
N ASP A 98 -1.50 13.63 15.50
CA ASP A 98 -0.72 13.49 16.73
C ASP A 98 -1.54 12.98 17.92
N GLY A 99 -2.78 12.56 17.68
CA GLY A 99 -3.72 12.08 18.68
C GLY A 99 -4.72 13.14 19.15
N GLU A 100 -4.54 14.40 18.78
CA GLU A 100 -5.49 15.48 19.08
C GLU A 100 -6.20 16.00 17.83
N THR A 101 -5.48 16.17 16.71
CA THR A 101 -6.05 16.77 15.49
C THR A 101 -5.34 16.32 14.23
N ILE A 102 -6.13 16.00 13.20
CA ILE A 102 -5.64 15.73 11.85
C ILE A 102 -5.14 17.03 11.22
N ARG A 103 -3.91 17.01 10.71
CA ARG A 103 -3.26 18.13 10.02
C ARG A 103 -2.84 17.73 8.61
N HIS A 104 -3.11 18.60 7.64
CA HIS A 104 -2.67 18.46 6.25
C HIS A 104 -1.22 18.92 6.07
N CYS A 105 -0.29 18.20 6.70
CA CYS A 105 1.14 18.47 6.59
C CYS A 105 1.93 17.18 6.41
N LEU A 106 3.20 17.32 6.02
CA LEU A 106 4.11 16.18 5.96
C LEU A 106 4.43 15.72 7.39
N PRO A 107 4.45 14.40 7.63
CA PRO A 107 4.82 13.87 8.93
C PRO A 107 6.28 14.22 9.26
N VAL A 108 6.53 14.56 10.53
CA VAL A 108 7.88 14.88 11.03
C VAL A 108 8.82 13.67 10.97
N GLN A 109 8.26 12.47 11.03
CA GLN A 109 8.97 11.21 10.95
C GLN A 109 8.26 10.26 9.97
N PRO A 110 9.01 9.44 9.22
CA PRO A 110 8.41 8.44 8.35
C PRO A 110 7.64 7.38 9.17
N PRO A 111 6.67 6.69 8.54
CA PRO A 111 6.00 5.55 9.16
C PRO A 111 6.98 4.41 9.45
N VAL A 112 6.56 3.52 10.34
CA VAL A 112 7.36 2.35 10.73
C VAL A 112 7.36 1.34 9.59
N THR A 113 8.55 0.88 9.19
CA THR A 113 8.69 -0.19 8.18
C THR A 113 8.08 -1.49 8.68
N LEU A 114 7.49 -2.28 7.78
CA LEU A 114 6.74 -3.50 8.03
C LEU A 114 5.44 -3.33 8.83
N ASP A 115 5.06 -2.08 9.15
CA ASP A 115 3.74 -1.80 9.70
C ASP A 115 2.64 -2.06 8.66
N TRP A 116 1.42 -2.28 9.15
CA TRP A 116 0.24 -2.49 8.34
C TRP A 116 -0.29 -1.18 7.78
N LEU A 117 -0.53 -1.16 6.47
CA LEU A 117 -1.34 -0.12 5.86
C LEU A 117 -2.82 -0.48 5.95
N TYR A 118 -3.63 0.49 6.35
CA TYR A 118 -5.07 0.38 6.43
C TYR A 118 -5.74 1.29 5.41
N ARG A 119 -6.78 0.80 4.74
CA ARG A 119 -7.66 1.68 3.96
C ARG A 119 -8.51 2.52 4.91
N CYS A 120 -8.56 3.83 4.67
CA CYS A 120 -9.42 4.71 5.45
C CYS A 120 -10.89 4.35 5.21
N THR A 121 -11.65 4.35 6.30
CA THR A 121 -13.11 4.24 6.28
C THR A 121 -13.75 5.54 5.81
N ASP A 122 -15.03 5.51 5.41
CA ASP A 122 -15.76 6.72 5.01
C ASP A 122 -15.80 7.78 6.12
N GLU A 123 -15.79 7.36 7.39
CA GLU A 123 -15.73 8.26 8.55
C GLU A 123 -14.35 8.93 8.67
N GLU A 124 -13.26 8.17 8.53
CA GLU A 124 -11.89 8.71 8.52
C GLU A 124 -11.66 9.64 7.32
N VAL A 125 -12.21 9.31 6.15
CA VAL A 125 -12.14 10.18 4.97
C VAL A 125 -12.83 11.52 5.25
N ARG A 126 -14.05 11.51 5.82
CA ARG A 126 -14.76 12.75 6.20
C ARG A 126 -14.08 13.53 7.32
N ALA A 127 -13.41 12.85 8.25
CA ALA A 127 -12.64 13.54 9.28
C ALA A 127 -11.39 14.21 8.71
N PHE A 128 -10.84 13.64 7.63
CA PHE A 128 -9.66 14.16 6.95
C PHE A 128 -9.98 15.29 5.96
N THR A 129 -11.10 15.24 5.24
CA THR A 129 -11.49 16.22 4.21
C THR A 129 -12.45 17.29 4.72
#